data_AF-A0A6L3TBX5-F1
#
_entry.id   AF-A0A6L3TBX5-F1
#
_cell.length_a   1.000
_cell.length_b   1.000
_cell.length_c   1.000
_cell.angle_alpha   90.00
_cell.angle_beta   90.00
_cell.angle_gamma   90.00
#
_symmetry.space_group_name_H-M   'P 1'
#
loop_
_entity.id
_entity.type
_entity.pdbx_description
1 polymer ?
#
loop_
_entity_poly.entity_id
_entity_poly.type
_entity_poly.pdbx_seq_one_letter_code
_entity_poly.pdbx_strand_id
1 'polypeptide(L)'
;MIDGGQAYADDCILFRNDEWCLSGEGLEHRATGYFIPRASIGARRHEGLWEWPLHMAEKRWCTPSLFREAFLVALDRFAIARDGILGHSFALGFGIRAGQPAGSEGGFLSLGEIVRPKSVRPKPAPRRPASEERPARSGGLRATA
;
A
#
# COMPACT_ATOMS: atom_id res chain seq x y z
N MET A 1 -23.90 42.20 -5.43
CA MET A 1 -23.56 40.88 -4.86
C MET A 1 -23.32 39.95 -6.03
N ILE A 2 -22.08 39.73 -6.40
CA ILE A 2 -21.69 38.69 -7.36
C ILE A 2 -20.96 37.63 -6.57
N ASP A 3 -21.71 36.65 -6.10
CA ASP A 3 -21.19 35.34 -5.70
C ASP A 3 -21.02 34.56 -7.01
N GLY A 4 -19.81 34.58 -7.56
CA GLY A 4 -19.56 34.12 -8.93
C GLY A 4 -18.15 33.57 -9.17
N GLY A 5 -17.43 33.21 -8.10
CA GLY A 5 -16.05 32.71 -8.20
C GLY A 5 -15.88 31.21 -8.00
N GLN A 6 -16.89 30.52 -7.46
CA GLN A 6 -16.69 29.16 -6.93
C GLN A 6 -16.92 28.03 -7.96
N ALA A 7 -17.57 28.30 -9.10
CA ALA A 7 -18.05 27.25 -10.01
C ALA A 7 -17.01 26.73 -11.03
N TYR A 8 -15.89 27.44 -11.25
CA TYR A 8 -14.88 27.03 -12.25
C TYR A 8 -13.72 26.23 -11.66
N ALA A 9 -13.57 26.25 -10.33
CA ALA A 9 -12.50 25.51 -9.67
C ALA A 9 -12.81 24.01 -9.60
N ASP A 10 -14.10 23.64 -9.52
CA ASP A 10 -14.51 22.25 -9.24
C ASP A 10 -14.34 21.33 -10.46
N ASP A 11 -14.56 21.83 -11.67
CA ASP A 11 -14.45 21.03 -12.92
C ASP A 11 -12.99 20.61 -13.25
N CYS A 12 -12.01 21.22 -12.58
CA CYS A 12 -10.58 20.93 -12.76
C CYS A 12 -9.97 20.10 -11.61
N ILE A 13 -10.76 19.65 -10.63
CA ILE A 13 -10.27 18.90 -9.47
C ILE A 13 -10.15 17.41 -9.80
N LEU A 14 -8.92 16.90 -9.75
CA LEU A 14 -8.58 15.50 -9.99
C LEU A 14 -8.65 14.64 -8.73
N PHE A 15 -8.48 15.26 -7.55
CA PHE A 15 -8.55 14.61 -6.24
C PHE A 15 -8.70 15.65 -5.13
N ARG A 16 -9.34 15.27 -4.02
CA ARG A 16 -9.45 16.10 -2.83
C ARG A 16 -9.56 15.25 -1.57
N ASN A 17 -8.87 15.70 -0.52
CA ASN A 17 -9.11 15.26 0.86
C ASN A 17 -9.33 16.49 1.78
N ASP A 18 -9.29 16.28 3.10
CA ASP A 18 -9.59 17.32 4.09
C ASP A 18 -8.66 18.55 3.95
N GLU A 19 -7.39 18.33 3.68
CA GLU A 19 -6.37 19.38 3.64
C GLU A 19 -5.88 19.72 2.23
N TRP A 20 -5.98 18.80 1.28
CA TRP A 20 -5.34 18.92 -0.03
C TRP A 20 -6.32 18.80 -1.19
N CYS A 21 -6.03 19.54 -2.25
CA CYS A 21 -6.74 19.52 -3.51
C CYS A 21 -5.74 19.36 -4.65
N LEU A 22 -5.98 18.42 -5.56
CA LEU A 22 -5.20 18.21 -6.77
C LEU A 22 -6.00 18.72 -7.95
N SER A 23 -5.40 19.59 -8.76
CA SER A 23 -5.93 20.03 -10.05
C SER A 23 -4.99 19.61 -11.19
N GLY A 24 -5.32 19.96 -12.43
CA GLY A 24 -4.42 19.76 -13.57
C GLY A 24 -3.07 20.49 -13.44
N GLU A 25 -3.04 21.58 -12.67
CA GLU A 25 -1.88 22.46 -12.53
C GLU A 25 -0.97 22.08 -11.38
N GLY A 26 -1.46 21.34 -10.38
CA GLY A 26 -0.65 20.99 -9.22
C GLY A 26 -1.47 20.64 -7.99
N LEU A 27 -0.78 20.61 -6.85
CA LEU A 27 -1.33 20.22 -5.56
C LEU A 27 -1.40 21.43 -4.62
N GLU A 28 -2.58 21.72 -4.09
CA GLU A 28 -2.85 22.87 -3.24
C GLU A 28 -3.30 22.45 -1.84
N HIS A 29 -2.73 23.07 -0.81
CA HIS A 29 -3.20 22.96 0.56
C HIS A 29 -4.33 23.97 0.81
N ARG A 30 -5.53 23.45 1.09
CA ARG A 30 -6.79 24.19 1.09
C ARG A 30 -6.89 25.27 2.16
N ALA A 31 -6.25 25.08 3.31
CA ALA A 31 -6.34 26.03 4.41
C ALA A 31 -5.31 27.16 4.32
N THR A 32 -4.16 26.92 3.68
CA THR A 32 -3.06 27.90 3.60
C THR A 32 -2.89 28.50 2.20
N GLY A 33 -3.51 27.91 1.17
CA GLY A 33 -3.27 28.25 -0.23
C GLY A 33 -1.88 27.84 -0.73
N TYR A 34 -1.15 27.01 0.03
CA TYR A 34 0.19 26.59 -0.35
C TYR A 34 0.12 25.69 -1.59
N PHE A 35 0.82 26.05 -2.66
CA PHE A 35 0.72 25.39 -3.95
C PHE A 35 2.04 24.75 -4.38
N ILE A 36 1.94 23.50 -4.83
CA ILE A 36 3.02 22.71 -5.42
C ILE A 36 2.71 22.55 -6.90
N PRO A 37 3.42 23.26 -7.80
CA PRO A 37 3.22 23.14 -9.24
C PRO A 37 3.44 21.71 -9.73
N ARG A 38 2.61 21.26 -10.68
CA ARG A 38 2.76 19.95 -11.35
C ARG A 38 4.17 19.70 -11.83
N ALA A 39 4.80 20.71 -12.42
CA ALA A 39 6.17 20.63 -12.94
C ALA A 39 7.22 20.34 -11.86
N SER A 40 6.96 20.69 -10.60
CA SER A 40 7.89 20.45 -9.50
C SER A 40 7.55 19.21 -8.67
N ILE A 41 6.37 18.60 -8.80
CA ILE A 41 5.98 17.43 -7.97
C ILE A 41 7.00 16.28 -8.03
N GLY A 42 7.64 16.08 -9.18
CA GLY A 42 8.71 15.08 -9.37
C GLY A 42 10.10 15.49 -8.89
N ALA A 43 10.27 16.69 -8.33
CA ALA A 43 11.56 17.28 -8.01
C ALA A 43 12.35 16.46 -6.99
N ARG A 44 13.67 16.42 -7.21
CA ARG A 44 14.64 15.69 -6.41
C ARG A 44 15.69 16.63 -5.85
N ARG A 45 16.16 16.34 -4.64
CA ARG A 45 17.35 16.96 -4.06
C ARG A 45 18.62 16.36 -4.66
N HIS A 46 19.77 16.98 -4.38
CA HIS A 46 21.08 16.56 -4.87
C HIS A 46 21.41 15.10 -4.51
N GLU A 47 20.98 14.64 -3.35
CA GLU A 47 21.14 13.27 -2.86
C GLU A 47 20.14 12.24 -3.45
N GLY A 48 19.31 12.63 -4.42
CA GLY A 48 18.31 11.76 -5.08
C GLY A 48 17.01 11.55 -4.30
N LEU A 49 16.91 12.12 -3.09
CA LEU A 49 15.68 12.12 -2.29
C LEU A 49 14.60 12.99 -2.94
N TRP A 50 13.34 12.64 -2.71
CA TRP A 50 12.21 13.43 -3.14
C TRP A 50 12.14 14.74 -2.35
N GLU A 51 12.02 15.87 -3.06
CA GLU A 51 12.05 17.19 -2.44
C GLU A 51 10.84 17.43 -1.54
N TRP A 52 9.64 17.18 -2.07
CA TRP A 52 8.40 17.58 -1.42
C TRP A 52 8.08 16.86 -0.11
N PRO A 53 8.31 15.54 0.04
CA PRO A 53 8.19 14.88 1.33
C PRO A 53 9.09 15.51 2.41
N LEU A 54 10.31 15.92 2.05
CA LEU A 54 11.23 16.57 2.99
C LEU A 54 10.80 18.02 3.27
N HIS A 55 10.44 18.79 2.23
CA HIS A 55 10.06 20.18 2.39
C HIS A 55 8.76 20.35 3.19
N MET A 56 7.79 19.45 3.00
CA MET A 56 6.52 19.48 3.72
C MET A 56 6.65 19.05 5.18
N ALA A 57 7.62 18.20 5.50
CA ALA A 57 7.91 17.82 6.88
C ALA A 57 8.38 18.99 7.76
N GLU A 58 9.01 20.01 7.16
CA GLU A 58 9.41 21.23 7.87
C GLU A 58 8.20 22.11 8.25
N LYS A 59 7.01 21.84 7.70
CA LYS A 59 5.82 22.68 7.88
C LYS A 59 4.93 22.11 8.96
N ARG A 60 4.82 22.83 10.09
CA ARG A 60 3.99 22.43 11.25
C ARG A 60 2.49 22.27 10.94
N TRP A 61 2.01 22.87 9.86
CA TRP A 61 0.62 22.80 9.42
C TRP A 61 0.33 21.61 8.51
N CYS A 62 1.34 20.86 8.05
CA CYS A 62 1.15 19.77 7.11
C CYS A 62 0.89 18.46 7.85
N THR A 63 -0.31 17.88 7.70
CA THR A 63 -0.60 16.56 8.25
C THR A 63 0.03 15.48 7.36
N PRO A 64 0.96 14.65 7.88
CA PRO A 64 1.76 13.74 7.03
C PRO A 64 0.92 12.74 6.24
N SER A 65 -0.12 12.16 6.85
CA SER A 65 -0.97 11.15 6.21
C SER A 65 -1.80 11.72 5.06
N LEU A 66 -2.37 12.92 5.26
CA LEU A 66 -3.19 13.59 4.25
C LEU A 66 -2.35 14.10 3.09
N PHE A 67 -1.16 14.64 3.38
CA PHE A 67 -0.21 15.01 2.33
C PHE A 67 0.26 13.79 1.55
N ARG A 68 0.62 12.68 2.21
CA ARG A 68 1.08 11.46 1.52
C ARG A 68 0.02 10.92 0.57
N GLU A 69 -1.22 10.83 1.02
CA GLU A 69 -2.33 10.39 0.18
C GLU A 69 -2.42 11.26 -1.09
N ALA A 70 -2.52 12.57 -0.90
CA ALA A 70 -2.64 13.52 -2.00
C ALA A 70 -1.44 13.50 -2.95
N PHE A 71 -0.23 13.40 -2.40
CA PHE A 71 1.00 13.31 -3.18
C PHE A 71 1.07 12.03 -4.01
N LEU A 72 0.70 10.88 -3.44
CA LEU A 72 0.68 9.62 -4.18
C LEU A 72 -0.35 9.66 -5.32
N VAL A 73 -1.52 10.25 -5.09
CA VAL A 73 -2.51 10.45 -6.15
C VAL A 73 -1.96 11.39 -7.23
N ALA A 74 -1.27 12.46 -6.86
CA ALA A 74 -0.64 13.36 -7.82
C ALA A 74 0.41 12.65 -8.70
N LEU A 75 1.26 11.80 -8.12
CA LEU A 75 2.23 11.00 -8.87
C LEU A 75 1.55 10.08 -9.89
N ASP A 76 0.42 9.47 -9.50
CA ASP A 76 -0.37 8.60 -10.39
C ASP A 76 -0.99 9.40 -11.54
N ARG A 77 -1.70 10.49 -11.22
CA ARG A 77 -2.40 11.33 -12.19
C ARG A 77 -1.46 12.03 -13.18
N PHE A 78 -0.25 12.37 -12.75
CA PHE A 78 0.75 12.99 -13.60
C PHE A 78 1.74 11.99 -14.23
N ALA A 79 1.51 10.69 -14.07
CA ALA A 79 2.34 9.62 -14.60
C ALA A 79 3.83 9.76 -14.20
N ILE A 80 4.09 10.21 -12.97
CA ILE A 80 5.43 10.32 -12.41
C ILE A 80 5.80 9.01 -11.74
N ALA A 81 6.84 8.34 -12.25
CA ALA A 81 7.27 7.05 -11.75
C ALA A 81 7.71 7.13 -10.28
N ARG A 82 7.16 6.23 -9.47
CA ARG A 82 7.56 6.02 -8.08
C ARG A 82 8.78 5.10 -8.06
N ASP A 83 9.75 5.41 -7.21
CA ASP A 83 10.91 4.56 -6.96
C ASP A 83 10.96 4.13 -5.48
N GLY A 84 11.88 3.21 -5.17
CA GLY A 84 12.10 2.76 -3.79
C GLY A 84 12.56 3.87 -2.84
N ILE A 85 13.06 5.00 -3.37
CA ILE A 85 13.56 6.14 -2.60
C ILE A 85 12.42 7.02 -2.08
N LEU A 86 11.24 6.96 -2.70
CA LEU A 86 10.05 7.68 -2.23
C LEU A 86 9.70 7.33 -0.78
N GLY A 87 9.67 6.04 -0.45
CA GLY A 87 9.40 5.57 0.92
C GLY A 87 10.44 6.09 1.92
N HIS A 88 11.72 6.09 1.54
CA HIS A 88 12.80 6.62 2.36
C HIS A 88 12.65 8.13 2.58
N SER A 89 12.26 8.89 1.56
CA SER A 89 12.06 10.34 1.64
C SER A 89 10.94 10.71 2.63
N PHE A 90 9.82 9.96 2.61
CA PHE A 90 8.75 10.11 3.61
C PHE A 90 9.20 9.75 5.02
N ALA A 91 9.96 8.66 5.17
CA ALA A 91 10.46 8.23 6.48
C ALA A 91 11.45 9.23 7.10
N LEU A 92 12.29 9.87 6.28
CA LEU A 92 13.21 10.92 6.74
C LEU A 92 12.49 12.21 7.11
N GLY A 93 11.51 12.64 6.30
CA GLY A 93 10.77 13.87 6.58
C GLY A 93 9.83 13.72 7.78
N PHE A 94 8.95 12.73 7.74
CA PHE A 94 7.82 12.63 8.66
C PHE A 94 7.95 11.48 9.69
N GLY A 95 9.04 10.70 9.63
CA GLY A 95 9.25 9.53 10.47
C GLY A 95 8.62 8.24 9.91
N ILE A 96 8.95 7.10 10.53
CA ILE A 96 8.60 5.75 10.07
C ILE A 96 7.09 5.53 9.90
N ARG A 97 6.26 6.25 10.66
CA ARG A 97 4.78 6.13 10.59
C ARG A 97 4.17 6.72 9.33
N ALA A 98 4.88 7.60 8.63
CA ALA A 98 4.35 8.24 7.43
C ALA A 98 4.19 7.26 6.25
N GLY A 99 4.81 6.08 6.27
CA GLY A 99 4.68 5.08 5.20
C GLY A 99 3.48 4.13 5.33
N GLN A 100 2.80 4.11 6.48
CA GLN A 100 1.82 3.09 6.83
C GLN A 100 0.41 3.53 6.38
N PRO A 101 -0.32 2.76 5.56
CA PRO A 101 -1.70 3.09 5.22
C PRO A 101 -2.57 3.13 6.49
N ALA A 102 -3.48 4.11 6.56
CA ALA A 102 -4.51 4.18 7.59
C ALA A 102 -5.34 2.89 7.56
N GLY A 103 -5.17 2.03 8.57
CA GLY A 103 -5.76 0.68 8.62
C GLY A 103 -4.76 -0.41 8.97
N SER A 104 -3.46 -0.13 8.97
CA SER A 104 -2.49 -1.03 9.59
C SER A 104 -2.42 -0.72 11.09
N GLU A 105 -3.36 -1.29 11.85
CA GLU A 105 -3.28 -1.27 13.31
C GLU A 105 -1.96 -1.93 13.77
N GLY A 106 -1.04 -1.11 14.27
CA GLY A 106 -0.25 -1.41 15.47
C GLY A 106 0.61 -2.68 15.55
N GLY A 107 0.86 -3.39 14.46
CA GLY A 107 1.70 -4.60 14.48
C GLY A 107 3.14 -4.29 14.07
N PHE A 108 4.06 -4.21 15.02
CA PHE A 108 5.49 -4.37 14.74
C PHE A 108 5.69 -5.79 14.22
N LEU A 109 5.76 -5.98 12.90
CA LEU A 109 6.11 -7.27 12.32
C LEU A 109 7.57 -7.56 12.74
N SER A 110 7.75 -8.61 13.53
CA SER A 110 9.09 -9.09 13.86
C SER A 110 9.81 -9.46 12.55
N LEU A 111 11.11 -9.15 12.43
CA LEU A 111 11.90 -9.45 11.24
C LEU A 111 11.83 -10.93 10.82
N GLY A 112 11.54 -11.83 11.78
CA GLY A 112 11.29 -13.26 11.53
C GLY A 112 10.03 -13.57 10.72
N GLU A 113 9.06 -12.66 10.62
CA GLU A 113 7.87 -12.83 9.78
C GLU A 113 8.10 -12.41 8.32
N ILE A 114 9.01 -11.46 8.08
CA ILE A 114 9.45 -11.07 6.73
C ILE A 114 10.27 -12.18 6.08
N VAL A 115 11.07 -12.91 6.85
CA VAL A 115 11.93 -13.99 6.34
C VAL A 115 11.27 -15.35 6.62
N ARG A 116 10.27 -15.73 5.81
CA ARG A 116 9.89 -17.15 5.70
C ARG A 116 10.77 -17.82 4.64
N PRO A 117 11.78 -18.63 5.02
CA PRO A 117 12.39 -19.54 4.06
C PRO A 117 11.31 -20.46 3.49
N LYS A 118 11.29 -20.56 2.17
CA LYS A 118 10.31 -21.30 1.38
C LYS A 118 10.38 -22.79 1.73
N SER A 119 9.60 -23.22 2.73
CA SER A 119 9.46 -24.64 3.05
C SER A 119 8.72 -25.33 1.90
N VAL A 120 9.46 -26.11 1.12
CA VAL A 120 8.93 -26.99 0.08
C VAL A 120 8.09 -28.07 0.77
N ARG A 121 6.77 -28.02 0.58
CA ARG A 121 5.85 -29.05 1.08
C ARG A 121 6.01 -30.32 0.24
N PRO A 122 6.33 -31.49 0.82
CA PRO A 122 6.29 -32.75 0.07
C PRO A 122 4.83 -33.11 -0.25
N LYS A 123 4.59 -33.54 -1.49
CA LYS A 123 3.28 -34.00 -2.01
C LYS A 123 2.77 -35.21 -1.21
N PRO A 124 1.47 -35.28 -0.85
CA PRO A 124 0.90 -36.50 -0.30
C PRO A 124 0.77 -37.58 -1.39
N ALA A 125 1.19 -38.81 -1.06
CA ALA A 125 1.10 -39.98 -1.92
C ALA A 125 -0.38 -40.40 -2.16
N PRO A 126 -0.72 -40.93 -3.34
CA PRO A 126 -2.08 -41.36 -3.65
C PRO A 126 -2.48 -42.60 -2.84
N ARG A 127 -3.65 -42.52 -2.20
CA ARG A 127 -4.31 -43.63 -1.51
C ARG A 127 -4.85 -44.63 -2.54
N ARG A 128 -4.47 -45.91 -2.43
CA ARG A 128 -5.09 -47.02 -3.17
C ARG A 128 -6.54 -47.23 -2.67
N PRO A 129 -7.54 -47.38 -3.55
CA PRO A 129 -8.87 -47.80 -3.14
C PRO A 129 -8.89 -49.30 -2.82
N ALA A 130 -9.57 -49.62 -1.73
CA ALA A 130 -9.90 -50.98 -1.31
C ALA A 130 -10.97 -51.56 -2.23
N SER A 131 -10.70 -52.73 -2.81
CA SER A 131 -11.73 -53.63 -3.32
C SER A 131 -11.95 -54.73 -2.30
N GLU A 132 -13.13 -54.67 -1.71
CA GLU A 132 -13.79 -55.73 -0.97
C GLU A 132 -14.29 -56.78 -1.96
N GLU A 133 -14.03 -58.07 -1.73
CA GLU A 133 -15.03 -59.10 -2.01
C GLU A 133 -14.70 -60.41 -1.26
N ARG A 134 -15.64 -60.78 -0.40
CA ARG A 134 -15.79 -62.07 0.29
C ARG A 134 -16.61 -62.98 -0.66
N PRO A 135 -16.55 -64.32 -0.55
CA PRO A 135 -17.59 -64.97 0.26
C PRO A 135 -17.19 -66.31 0.94
N ALA A 136 -18.17 -66.80 1.71
CA ALA A 136 -18.20 -67.87 2.69
C ALA A 136 -18.12 -69.32 2.17
N ARG A 137 -17.71 -70.24 3.06
CA ARG A 137 -18.40 -71.50 3.51
C ARG A 137 -17.37 -72.40 4.22
N SER A 138 -17.55 -72.80 5.49
CA SER A 138 -18.49 -73.79 6.06
C SER A 138 -17.75 -75.09 6.38
N GLY A 139 -17.72 -75.45 7.66
CA GLY A 139 -17.91 -76.82 8.13
C GLY A 139 -16.70 -77.78 8.17
N GLY A 140 -16.33 -78.17 9.39
CA GLY A 140 -16.40 -79.60 9.73
C GLY A 140 -15.10 -80.43 9.85
N LEU A 141 -14.93 -80.95 11.07
CA LEU A 141 -14.55 -82.33 11.43
C LEU A 141 -13.07 -82.71 11.68
N ARG A 142 -12.97 -83.55 12.72
CA ARG A 142 -11.82 -84.21 13.35
C ARG A 142 -11.11 -85.23 12.44
N ALA A 143 -9.86 -85.55 12.80
CA ALA A 143 -9.34 -86.89 13.19
C ALA A 143 -8.02 -87.34 12.49
N THR A 144 -7.07 -87.72 13.36
CA THR A 144 -6.07 -88.83 13.29
C THR A 144 -5.07 -88.92 12.13
N ALA A 145 -3.78 -88.92 12.49
CA ALA A 145 -2.85 -90.05 12.27
C ALA A 145 -1.77 -90.02 13.35
#